data_AF-A0A3M1NBB0-F1
#
_entry.id   AF-A0A3M1NBB0-F1
#
_cell.length_a   1.000
_cell.length_b   1.000
_cell.length_c   1.000
_cell.angle_alpha   90.00
_cell.angle_beta   90.00
_cell.angle_gamma   90.00
#
_symmetry.space_group_name_H-M   'P 1'
#
loop_
_entity.id
_entity.type
_entity.pdbx_description
1 polymer ?
#
loop_
_entity_poly.entity_id
_entity_poly.type
_entity_poly.pdbx_seq_one_letter_code
_entity_poly.pdbx_strand_id
1 'polypeptide(L)'
;MRTRTYAAVLACFGATLVAQNVGIGTATPTERLHVAGNLRLDGAFMPGNLPGANGNILLSAGPGVPPVWLPNGAIGTILMIGPGGTPVWAPNP
;
A
#
# COMPACT_ATOMS: atom_id res chain seq x y z
N MET A 1 27.29 -42.07 -13.69
CA MET A 1 27.22 -40.83 -12.89
C MET A 1 26.96 -39.64 -13.81
N ARG A 2 25.72 -39.15 -13.95
CA ARG A 2 25.35 -37.78 -14.43
C ARG A 2 23.82 -37.66 -14.54
N THR A 3 23.12 -37.76 -13.40
CA THR A 3 21.65 -37.65 -13.38
C THR A 3 21.13 -36.70 -12.30
N ARG A 4 21.97 -35.77 -11.83
CA ARG A 4 21.59 -34.77 -10.81
C ARG A 4 21.32 -33.38 -11.37
N THR A 5 21.60 -33.15 -12.66
CA THR A 5 21.55 -31.81 -13.26
C THR A 5 20.13 -31.32 -13.56
N TYR A 6 19.12 -32.21 -13.60
CA TYR A 6 17.73 -31.83 -13.91
C TYR A 6 16.83 -31.66 -12.68
N ALA A 7 17.22 -32.16 -11.50
CA ALA A 7 16.42 -32.05 -10.29
C ALA A 7 16.38 -30.62 -9.71
N ALA A 8 17.49 -29.88 -9.80
CA ALA A 8 17.56 -28.47 -9.40
C ALA A 8 16.79 -27.56 -10.39
N VAL A 9 16.80 -27.90 -11.67
CA VAL A 9 16.12 -27.12 -12.71
C VAL A 9 14.59 -27.34 -12.67
N LEU A 10 14.12 -28.54 -12.30
CA LEU A 10 12.71 -28.85 -12.14
C LEU A 10 12.12 -28.39 -10.79
N ALA A 11 12.92 -28.37 -9.71
CA ALA A 11 12.50 -27.85 -8.40
C ALA A 11 12.25 -26.33 -8.42
N CYS A 12 12.95 -25.58 -9.28
CA CYS A 12 12.76 -24.14 -9.44
C CYS A 12 11.55 -23.76 -10.32
N PHE A 13 10.95 -24.69 -11.06
CA PHE A 13 9.81 -24.42 -11.94
C PHE A 13 8.49 -25.02 -11.45
N GLY A 14 8.53 -25.90 -10.43
CA GLY A 14 7.37 -26.67 -9.94
C GLY A 14 6.94 -26.40 -8.50
N ALA A 15 7.57 -25.48 -7.77
CA ALA A 15 7.14 -25.12 -6.42
C ALA A 15 5.89 -24.21 -6.48
N THR A 16 4.71 -24.85 -6.48
CA THR A 16 3.40 -24.36 -6.04
C THR A 16 3.36 -22.89 -5.57
N LEU A 17 3.20 -21.95 -6.51
CA LEU A 17 3.05 -20.50 -6.27
C LEU A 17 1.65 -20.13 -5.73
N VAL A 18 1.17 -20.84 -4.71
CA VAL A 18 -0.05 -20.42 -4.01
C VAL A 18 0.35 -19.35 -3.00
N ALA A 19 0.09 -18.09 -3.35
CA ALA A 19 0.18 -16.91 -2.47
C ALA A 19 1.54 -16.69 -1.78
N GLN A 20 2.59 -16.41 -2.55
CA GLN A 20 3.80 -15.80 -1.99
C GLN A 20 3.65 -14.28 -1.99
N ASN A 21 3.99 -13.65 -0.88
CA ASN A 21 4.15 -12.20 -0.80
C ASN A 21 5.23 -11.75 -1.81
N VAL A 22 5.02 -10.63 -2.47
CA VAL A 22 5.99 -10.05 -3.41
C VAL A 22 6.91 -9.10 -2.65
N GLY A 23 8.18 -9.46 -2.54
CA GLY A 23 9.24 -8.59 -2.03
C GLY A 23 10.01 -7.91 -3.15
N ILE A 24 10.11 -6.58 -3.13
CA ILE A 24 11.02 -5.81 -4.00
C ILE A 24 12.11 -5.20 -3.11
N GLY A 25 13.37 -5.63 -3.31
CA GLY A 25 14.49 -5.22 -2.46
C GLY A 25 14.55 -5.90 -1.08
N THR A 26 13.70 -6.90 -0.81
CA THR A 26 13.68 -7.67 0.44
C THR A 26 13.35 -9.14 0.17
N ALA A 27 14.03 -10.04 0.87
CA ALA A 27 13.80 -11.49 0.81
C ALA A 27 12.76 -11.98 1.84
N THR A 28 12.38 -11.12 2.80
CA THR A 28 11.44 -11.45 3.88
C THR A 28 10.25 -10.48 3.88
N PRO A 29 9.37 -10.55 2.88
CA PRO A 29 8.19 -9.67 2.80
C PRO A 29 7.19 -9.99 3.92
N THR A 30 6.82 -8.97 4.71
CA THR A 30 5.87 -9.08 5.84
C THR A 30 4.44 -8.78 5.44
N GLU A 31 4.22 -8.27 4.23
CA GLU A 31 2.92 -7.93 3.67
C GLU A 31 2.85 -8.47 2.23
N ARG A 32 1.63 -8.60 1.67
CA ARG A 32 1.43 -9.17 0.31
C ARG A 32 2.28 -8.51 -0.77
N LEU A 33 2.52 -7.21 -0.63
CA LEU A 33 3.52 -6.47 -1.40
C LEU A 33 4.37 -5.69 -0.41
N HIS A 34 5.67 -5.96 -0.38
CA HIS A 34 6.65 -5.22 0.43
C HIS A 34 7.76 -4.69 -0.48
N VAL A 35 7.83 -3.36 -0.61
CA VAL A 35 8.93 -2.66 -1.28
C VAL A 35 9.86 -2.08 -0.23
N ALA A 36 11.08 -2.60 -0.13
CA ALA A 36 12.13 -2.03 0.71
C ALA A 36 12.84 -0.90 -0.07
N GLY A 37 12.18 0.25 -0.19
CA GLY A 37 12.66 1.39 -0.95
C GLY A 37 11.52 2.30 -1.43
N ASN A 38 11.80 3.07 -2.49
CA ASN A 38 10.83 4.01 -3.05
C ASN A 38 9.89 3.33 -4.05
N LEU A 39 8.64 3.78 -4.10
CA LEU A 39 7.65 3.40 -5.10
C LEU A 39 7.36 4.58 -6.03
N ARG A 40 7.60 4.42 -7.32
CA ARG A 40 7.16 5.38 -8.37
C ARG A 40 5.92 4.83 -9.05
N LEU A 41 4.93 5.69 -9.27
CA LEU A 41 3.74 5.40 -10.04
C LEU A 41 3.66 6.39 -11.21
N ASP A 42 3.44 5.91 -12.42
CA ASP A 42 3.09 6.76 -13.56
C ASP A 42 1.56 6.97 -13.66
N GLY A 43 0.78 6.20 -12.90
CA GLY A 43 -0.68 6.32 -12.74
C GLY A 43 -1.12 6.72 -11.33
N ALA A 44 -2.42 6.66 -11.05
CA ALA A 44 -2.98 7.01 -9.74
C ALA A 44 -2.74 5.91 -8.69
N PHE A 45 -2.54 6.34 -7.44
CA PHE A 45 -2.66 5.45 -6.29
C PHE A 45 -4.15 5.28 -5.94
N MET A 46 -4.68 4.05 -5.97
CA MET A 46 -6.14 3.78 -5.87
C MET A 46 -6.53 2.89 -4.67
N PRO A 47 -6.29 3.32 -3.42
CA PRO A 47 -6.74 2.55 -2.26
C PRO A 47 -8.28 2.46 -2.26
N GLY A 48 -8.81 1.27 -2.00
CA GLY A 48 -10.26 1.03 -2.05
C GLY A 48 -10.89 1.26 -3.43
N ASN A 49 -10.11 1.12 -4.51
CA ASN A 49 -10.56 1.35 -5.89
C ASN A 49 -10.96 2.80 -6.21
N LEU A 50 -10.49 3.78 -5.44
CA LEU A 50 -10.77 5.20 -5.66
C LEU A 50 -9.47 5.98 -5.94
N PRO A 51 -9.37 6.73 -7.06
CA PRO A 51 -8.14 7.46 -7.42
C PRO A 51 -7.92 8.74 -6.61
N GLY A 52 -8.90 9.16 -5.81
CA GLY A 52 -8.90 10.48 -5.18
C GLY A 52 -9.20 11.61 -6.16
N ALA A 53 -9.25 12.83 -5.64
CA ALA A 53 -9.40 14.06 -6.42
C ALA A 53 -8.24 15.01 -6.12
N ASN A 54 -8.08 16.05 -6.95
CA ASN A 54 -7.04 17.05 -6.74
C ASN A 54 -7.16 17.71 -5.36
N GLY A 55 -6.04 17.78 -4.63
CA GLY A 55 -5.98 18.35 -3.28
C GLY A 55 -6.41 17.41 -2.15
N ASN A 56 -6.91 16.21 -2.44
CA ASN A 56 -7.27 15.27 -1.38
C ASN A 56 -6.05 14.83 -0.57
N ILE A 57 -6.28 14.57 0.72
CA ILE A 57 -5.29 14.01 1.63
C ILE A 57 -5.65 12.55 1.87
N LEU A 58 -4.64 11.68 1.92
CA LEU A 58 -4.85 10.29 2.26
C LEU A 58 -4.91 10.12 3.78
N LEU A 59 -5.99 9.54 4.28
CA LEU A 59 -6.21 9.30 5.70
C LEU A 59 -6.21 7.80 6.02
N SER A 60 -5.46 7.42 7.06
CA SER A 60 -5.50 6.05 7.59
C SER A 60 -6.89 5.73 8.18
N ALA A 61 -7.44 4.57 7.82
CA ALA A 61 -8.70 4.06 8.37
C ALA A 61 -8.49 2.96 9.44
N GLY A 62 -7.24 2.77 9.89
CA GLY A 62 -6.86 1.74 10.84
C GLY A 62 -6.39 0.42 10.20
N PRO A 63 -6.01 -0.57 11.02
CA PRO A 63 -5.41 -1.82 10.55
C PRO A 63 -6.35 -2.63 9.64
N GLY A 64 -5.83 -3.13 8.51
CA GLY A 64 -6.56 -3.98 7.58
C GLY A 64 -7.62 -3.28 6.73
N VAL A 65 -7.85 -1.97 6.94
CA VAL A 65 -8.78 -1.17 6.14
C VAL A 65 -7.97 -0.31 5.15
N PRO A 66 -8.30 -0.30 3.85
CA PRO A 66 -7.66 0.60 2.91
C PRO A 66 -7.76 2.06 3.39
N PRO A 67 -6.70 2.87 3.25
CA PRO A 67 -6.79 4.29 3.57
C PRO A 67 -7.82 4.97 2.66
N VAL A 68 -8.44 6.04 3.16
CA VAL A 68 -9.52 6.75 2.48
C VAL A 68 -9.02 8.11 2.02
N TRP A 69 -9.43 8.53 0.81
CA TRP A 69 -9.21 9.89 0.35
C TRP A 69 -10.16 10.85 1.08
N LEU A 70 -9.61 11.74 1.90
CA LEU A 70 -10.35 12.84 2.50
C LEU A 70 -10.30 14.06 1.57
N PRO A 71 -11.44 14.65 1.18
CA PRO A 71 -11.48 15.88 0.41
C PRO A 71 -10.69 17.01 1.08
N ASN A 72 -10.06 17.87 0.28
CA ASN A 72 -9.42 19.08 0.81
C ASN A 72 -10.43 19.94 1.57
N GLY A 73 -9.98 20.55 2.66
CA GLY A 73 -10.78 21.50 3.42
C GLY A 73 -11.08 22.77 2.63
N ALA A 74 -12.11 23.50 3.06
CA ALA A 74 -12.33 24.85 2.56
C ALA A 74 -11.12 25.75 2.88
N ILE A 75 -10.91 26.79 2.07
CA ILE A 75 -9.89 27.81 2.33
C ILE A 75 -10.10 28.38 3.75
N GLY A 76 -9.01 28.56 4.48
CA GLY A 76 -9.08 29.05 5.87
C GLY A 76 -9.45 27.97 6.88
N THR A 77 -9.42 26.68 6.52
CA THR A 77 -9.55 25.58 7.46
C THR A 77 -8.24 24.83 7.64
N ILE A 78 -8.02 24.31 8.84
CA ILE A 78 -6.96 23.37 9.18
C ILE A 78 -7.56 22.01 9.51
N LEU A 79 -6.84 20.94 9.18
CA LEU A 79 -7.21 19.60 9.62
C LEU A 79 -6.83 19.46 11.09
N MET A 80 -7.82 19.24 11.95
CA MET A 80 -7.63 19.02 13.38
C MET A 80 -8.24 17.70 13.82
N ILE A 81 -7.81 17.18 14.97
CA ILE A 81 -8.40 15.99 15.57
C ILE A 81 -9.66 16.42 16.31
N GLY A 82 -10.81 16.03 15.76
CA GLY A 82 -12.13 16.28 16.34
C GLY A 82 -12.43 15.35 17.52
N PRO A 83 -13.59 15.56 18.18
CA PRO A 83 -14.06 14.69 19.25
C PRO A 83 -14.08 13.22 18.79
N GLY A 84 -13.57 12.32 19.64
CA GLY A 84 -13.48 10.89 19.31
C GLY A 84 -12.30 10.51 18.40
N GLY A 85 -11.33 11.41 18.17
CA GLY A 85 -10.11 11.09 17.43
C GLY A 85 -10.27 11.14 15.91
N THR A 86 -11.42 11.57 15.40
CA THR A 86 -11.71 11.65 13.98
C THR A 86 -11.17 12.96 13.39
N PRO A 87 -10.41 12.94 12.29
CA PRO A 87 -9.95 14.17 11.65
C PRO A 87 -11.11 14.97 11.06
N VAL A 88 -11.16 16.26 11.37
CA VAL A 88 -12.17 17.20 10.87
C VAL A 88 -11.51 18.49 10.36
N TRP A 89 -12.08 19.08 9.31
CA TRP A 89 -11.70 20.43 8.88
C TRP A 89 -12.40 21.46 9.76
N ALA A 90 -11.65 22.41 10.29
CA ALA A 90 -12.20 23.49 11.11
C ALA A 90 -11.46 24.80 10.88
N PRO A 91 -12.07 25.96 11.20
CA PRO A 91 -11.48 27.26 10.94
C PRO A 91 -10.06 27.38 11.51
N ASN A 92 -9.16 27.98 10.74
CA ASN A 92 -7.84 28.35 11.20
C ASN A 92 -7.99 29.47 12.26
N PRO A 93 -7.56 29.26 13.51
CA PRO A 93 -7.63 30.29 14.55
C PRO A 93 -6.78 31.53 14.23
#